data_AF-A0AAU0RDX4-F1
#
_entry.id   AF-A0AAU0RDX4-F1
#
_cell.length_a   1.000
_cell.length_b   1.000
_cell.length_c   1.000
_cell.angle_alpha   90.00
_cell.angle_beta   90.00
_cell.angle_gamma   90.00
#
_symmetry.space_group_name_H-M   'P 1'
#
loop_
_entity.id
_entity.type
_entity.pdbx_description
1 polymer ?
#
loop_
_entity_poly.entity_id
_entity_poly.type
_entity_poly.pdbx_seq_one_letter_code
_entity_poly.pdbx_strand_id
1 'polypeptide(L)'
;MPIKLSISFLSVVSLPDRDSEIVGRVLAKELGIGFGLYDPQKLNQDCLIVSADSSYFQDYEQLNGINNNQVVFSANHSWLDNAIVSPDIIGFMTQTYSFPWSGGGMRVTDVESGKIEKIPPDNRSAEEIAMDIFNIKQEPEDIDKHLEFYLEHKQYLKGIGNSSGDKRYNFMIESPVPGSYFG
;
A
#
# COMPACT_ATOMS: atom_id res chain seq x y z
N MET A 1 5.00 1.25 -30.03
CA MET A 1 4.42 0.49 -28.90
C MET A 1 4.79 1.23 -27.64
N PRO A 2 3.86 1.54 -26.73
CA PRO A 2 4.25 2.13 -25.45
C PRO A 2 5.12 1.12 -24.71
N ILE A 3 6.29 1.57 -24.28
CA ILE A 3 7.23 0.77 -23.50
C ILE A 3 6.55 0.54 -22.15
N LYS A 4 6.19 -0.70 -21.83
CA LYS A 4 5.70 -1.05 -20.48
C LYS A 4 6.85 -0.88 -19.48
N LEU A 5 6.55 -0.40 -18.28
CA LEU A 5 7.40 -0.65 -17.11
C LEU A 5 7.47 -2.17 -16.94
N SER A 6 8.52 -2.80 -17.46
CA SER A 6 8.70 -4.25 -17.36
C SER A 6 9.26 -4.59 -15.98
N ILE A 7 8.38 -4.58 -14.98
CA ILE A 7 8.63 -5.19 -13.69
C ILE A 7 7.82 -6.48 -13.71
N SER A 8 8.48 -7.63 -13.69
CA SER A 8 7.80 -8.92 -13.58
C SER A 8 7.82 -9.37 -12.13
N PHE A 9 6.72 -9.13 -11.42
CA PHE A 9 6.47 -9.81 -10.16
C PHE A 9 6.00 -11.23 -10.46
N LEU A 10 6.57 -12.21 -9.77
CA LEU A 10 6.10 -13.59 -9.80
C LEU A 10 5.04 -13.84 -8.72
N SER A 11 5.00 -13.00 -7.68
CA SER A 11 4.03 -13.11 -6.59
C SER A 11 3.78 -11.79 -5.88
N VAL A 12 2.62 -11.70 -5.23
CA VAL A 12 2.32 -10.71 -4.19
C VAL A 12 2.48 -11.39 -2.83
N VAL A 13 3.20 -10.74 -1.92
CA VAL A 13 3.31 -11.17 -0.52
C VAL A 13 2.85 -10.04 0.40
N SER A 14 1.84 -10.27 1.23
CA SER A 14 1.39 -9.25 2.19
C SER A 14 2.04 -9.43 3.55
N LEU A 15 2.18 -8.35 4.32
CA LEU A 15 2.45 -8.49 5.75
C LEU A 15 1.37 -9.38 6.43
N PRO A 16 1.73 -10.15 7.48
CA PRO A 16 0.85 -11.11 8.14
C PRO A 16 -0.17 -10.45 9.09
N ASP A 17 -0.71 -9.29 8.70
CA ASP A 17 -1.85 -8.65 9.34
C ASP A 17 -3.07 -8.70 8.41
N ARG A 18 -4.26 -8.59 9.00
CA ARG A 18 -5.53 -8.77 8.29
C ARG A 18 -5.73 -7.74 7.18
N ASP A 19 -5.35 -6.49 7.43
CA ASP A 19 -5.63 -5.39 6.52
C ASP A 19 -4.72 -5.50 5.29
N SER A 20 -3.43 -5.81 5.51
CA SER A 20 -2.47 -6.09 4.45
C SER A 20 -2.84 -7.33 3.64
N GLU A 21 -3.37 -8.38 4.29
CA GLU A 21 -3.87 -9.56 3.59
C GLU A 21 -5.02 -9.23 2.63
N ILE A 22 -5.99 -8.41 3.07
CA ILE A 22 -7.10 -7.97 2.20
C ILE A 22 -6.55 -7.25 0.97
N VAL A 23 -5.68 -6.26 1.16
CA VAL A 23 -5.08 -5.49 0.07
C VAL A 23 -4.24 -6.39 -0.85
N GLY A 24 -3.38 -7.24 -0.28
CA GLY A 24 -2.49 -8.12 -1.05
C GLY A 24 -3.26 -9.12 -1.92
N ARG A 25 -4.37 -9.67 -1.41
CA ARG A 25 -5.24 -10.56 -2.19
C ARG A 25 -5.94 -9.86 -3.35
N VAL A 26 -6.39 -8.62 -3.16
CA VAL A 26 -6.95 -7.81 -4.25
C VAL A 26 -5.89 -7.59 -5.34
N LEU A 27 -4.69 -7.13 -4.95
CA LEU A 27 -3.61 -6.89 -5.90
C LEU A 27 -3.16 -8.15 -6.64
N ALA A 28 -3.09 -9.29 -5.96
CA ALA A 28 -2.75 -10.57 -6.60
C ALA A 28 -3.77 -10.94 -7.70
N LYS A 29 -5.07 -10.68 -7.46
CA LYS A 29 -6.13 -10.90 -8.44
C LYS A 29 -6.05 -9.92 -9.61
N GLU A 30 -5.85 -8.63 -9.35
CA GLU A 30 -5.67 -7.59 -10.38
C GLU A 30 -4.48 -7.89 -11.30
N LEU A 31 -3.38 -8.38 -10.72
CA LEU A 31 -2.16 -8.71 -11.46
C LEU A 31 -2.19 -10.12 -12.09
N GLY A 32 -3.15 -10.96 -11.70
CA GLY A 32 -3.24 -12.35 -12.17
C GLY A 32 -2.07 -13.24 -11.72
N ILE A 33 -1.47 -12.96 -10.55
CA ILE A 33 -0.30 -13.69 -10.01
C ILE A 33 -0.60 -14.32 -8.64
N GLY A 34 0.31 -15.16 -8.14
CA GLY A 34 0.14 -15.85 -6.87
C GLY A 34 0.17 -14.92 -5.66
N PHE A 35 -0.54 -15.31 -4.59
CA PHE A 35 -0.57 -14.63 -3.29
C PHE A 35 0.09 -15.47 -2.20
N GLY A 36 0.79 -14.82 -1.27
CA GLY A 36 1.28 -15.42 -0.04
C GLY A 36 1.41 -14.41 1.10
N LEU A 37 1.75 -14.90 2.30
CA LEU A 37 2.13 -14.05 3.41
C LEU A 37 3.64 -13.88 3.42
N TYR A 38 4.08 -12.66 3.73
CA TYR A 38 5.47 -12.30 3.87
C TYR A 38 6.10 -13.06 5.04
N ASP A 39 7.25 -13.67 4.76
CA ASP A 39 8.05 -14.38 5.75
C ASP A 39 9.46 -13.78 5.72
N PRO A 40 9.91 -13.12 6.80
CA PRO A 40 11.21 -12.45 6.84
C PRO A 40 12.40 -13.41 6.69
N GLN A 41 12.19 -14.72 6.86
CA GLN A 41 13.23 -15.74 6.71
C GLN A 41 13.40 -16.22 5.26
N LYS A 42 12.50 -15.85 4.34
CA LYS A 42 12.59 -16.19 2.92
C LYS A 42 13.30 -15.09 2.12
N LEU A 43 13.85 -15.47 0.96
CA LEU A 43 14.54 -14.55 0.05
C LEU A 43 13.62 -13.46 -0.53
N ASN A 44 12.29 -13.69 -0.60
CA ASN A 44 11.27 -12.74 -1.07
C ASN A 44 11.71 -11.93 -2.31
N GLN A 45 12.24 -12.63 -3.33
CA GLN A 45 12.68 -12.05 -4.60
C GLN A 45 11.54 -12.03 -5.61
N ASP A 46 11.63 -11.12 -6.59
CA ASP A 46 10.66 -10.98 -7.68
C ASP A 46 9.21 -10.87 -7.17
N CYS A 47 9.00 -10.12 -6.09
CA CYS A 47 7.71 -10.02 -5.42
C CYS A 47 7.31 -8.58 -5.12
N LEU A 48 6.00 -8.36 -5.08
CA LEU A 48 5.38 -7.16 -4.55
C LEU A 48 5.06 -7.39 -3.08
N ILE A 49 5.77 -6.71 -2.19
CA ILE A 49 5.54 -6.75 -0.75
C ILE A 49 4.49 -5.70 -0.40
N VAL A 50 3.39 -6.13 0.21
CA VAL A 50 2.21 -5.29 0.43
C VAL A 50 1.99 -5.05 1.91
N SER A 51 1.86 -3.78 2.27
CA SER A 51 1.21 -3.35 3.50
C SER A 51 -0.06 -2.58 3.19
N ALA A 52 -1.05 -2.66 4.07
CA ALA A 52 -2.21 -1.78 4.02
C ALA A 52 -1.90 -0.38 4.57
N ASP A 53 -1.00 -0.27 5.56
CA ASP A 53 -0.52 1.01 6.10
C ASP A 53 1.00 0.99 6.29
N SER A 54 1.67 2.08 5.92
CA SER A 54 3.14 2.14 6.00
C SER A 54 3.70 2.01 7.42
N SER A 55 2.88 2.30 8.43
CA SER A 55 3.22 2.11 9.83
C SER A 55 3.42 0.63 10.19
N TYR A 56 2.83 -0.32 9.44
CA TYR A 56 2.99 -1.75 9.71
C TYR A 56 4.38 -2.28 9.35
N PHE A 57 5.20 -1.50 8.63
CA PHE A 57 6.59 -1.84 8.38
C PHE A 57 7.51 -1.68 9.59
N GLN A 58 7.02 -1.15 10.72
CA GLN A 58 7.82 -0.91 11.93
C GLN A 58 8.59 -2.15 12.41
N ASP A 59 8.00 -3.34 12.30
CA ASP A 59 8.63 -4.60 12.71
C ASP A 59 9.46 -5.28 11.61
N TYR A 60 9.66 -4.62 10.46
CA TYR A 60 10.26 -5.19 9.26
C TYR A 60 11.44 -4.37 8.73
N GLU A 61 12.34 -3.95 9.61
CA GLU A 61 13.53 -3.12 9.28
C GLU A 61 14.39 -3.67 8.13
N GLN A 62 14.41 -4.99 7.92
CA GLN A 62 15.14 -5.62 6.81
C GLN A 62 14.64 -5.17 5.43
N LEU A 63 13.39 -4.69 5.33
CA LEU A 63 12.84 -4.11 4.10
C LEU A 63 13.42 -2.72 3.80
N ASN A 64 14.20 -2.14 4.70
CA ASN A 64 14.97 -0.93 4.40
C ASN A 64 16.03 -1.19 3.34
N GLY A 65 16.57 -2.41 3.25
CA GLY A 65 17.48 -2.79 2.18
C GLY A 65 16.74 -3.03 0.87
N ILE A 66 17.24 -2.49 -0.23
CA ILE A 66 16.71 -2.81 -1.56
C ILE A 66 17.28 -4.16 -2.00
N ASN A 67 16.39 -5.11 -2.28
CA ASN A 67 16.71 -6.38 -2.92
C ASN A 67 16.26 -6.35 -4.39
N ASN A 68 16.90 -7.15 -5.25
CA ASN A 68 16.58 -7.20 -6.68
C ASN A 68 15.11 -7.57 -6.92
N ASN A 69 14.43 -6.75 -7.73
CA ASN A 69 13.02 -6.92 -8.13
C ASN A 69 12.04 -7.08 -6.96
N GLN A 70 12.42 -6.60 -5.78
CA GLN A 70 11.56 -6.53 -4.61
C GLN A 70 11.01 -5.11 -4.51
N VAL A 71 9.70 -4.96 -4.67
CA VAL A 71 9.02 -3.66 -4.57
C VAL A 71 8.13 -3.67 -3.33
N VAL A 72 8.21 -2.60 -2.54
CA VAL A 72 7.39 -2.40 -1.35
C VAL A 72 6.26 -1.43 -1.69
N PHE A 73 5.03 -1.88 -1.50
CA PHE A 73 3.82 -1.10 -1.69
C PHE A 73 3.10 -0.90 -0.36
N SER A 74 2.57 0.30 -0.16
CA SER A 74 1.62 0.59 0.92
C SER A 74 0.33 1.18 0.36
N ALA A 75 -0.82 0.63 0.73
CA ALA A 75 -2.09 1.23 0.33
C ALA A 75 -2.27 2.62 0.93
N ASN A 76 -1.93 2.80 2.22
CA ASN A 76 -1.93 4.09 2.89
C ASN A 76 -0.53 4.47 3.40
N HIS A 77 -0.20 5.76 3.29
CA HIS A 77 0.93 6.37 3.97
C HIS A 77 0.49 7.65 4.66
N SER A 78 0.67 7.71 5.98
CA SER A 78 0.40 8.92 6.75
C SER A 78 1.60 9.85 6.72
N TRP A 79 1.42 11.08 6.25
CA TRP A 79 2.50 12.09 6.21
C TRP A 79 2.74 12.74 7.58
N LEU A 80 1.92 12.40 8.59
CA LEU A 80 2.12 12.79 9.99
C LEU A 80 2.68 11.67 10.86
N ASP A 81 2.85 10.46 10.33
CA ASP A 81 3.39 9.33 11.08
C ASP A 81 4.79 8.96 10.56
N ASN A 82 5.65 8.52 11.48
CA ASN A 82 6.96 8.02 11.10
C ASN A 82 6.80 6.65 10.44
N ALA A 83 7.53 6.43 9.34
CA ALA A 83 7.62 5.13 8.69
C ALA A 83 9.09 4.73 8.57
N ILE A 84 9.45 3.58 9.17
CA ILE A 84 10.83 3.07 9.12
C ILE A 84 11.21 2.65 7.70
N VAL A 85 10.25 2.10 6.95
CA VAL A 85 10.39 1.82 5.51
C VAL A 85 9.59 2.86 4.73
N SER A 86 10.26 3.61 3.85
CA SER A 86 9.58 4.40 2.81
C SER A 86 9.15 3.47 1.67
N PRO A 87 7.84 3.25 1.43
CA PRO A 87 7.39 2.37 0.36
C PRO A 87 7.85 2.89 -1.01
N ASP A 88 8.10 1.98 -1.95
CA ASP A 88 8.43 2.33 -3.33
C ASP A 88 7.18 2.87 -4.06
N ILE A 89 6.00 2.38 -3.68
CA ILE A 89 4.70 2.80 -4.22
C ILE A 89 3.74 3.03 -3.05
N ILE A 90 3.02 4.16 -3.08
CA ILE A 90 1.93 4.46 -2.15
C ILE A 90 0.61 4.61 -2.92
N GLY A 91 -0.47 4.02 -2.41
CA GLY A 91 -1.81 4.20 -2.98
C GLY A 91 -2.41 5.56 -2.62
N PHE A 92 -2.44 5.86 -1.32
CA PHE A 92 -2.95 7.09 -0.76
C PHE A 92 -1.94 7.73 0.19
N MET A 93 -1.88 9.06 0.17
CA MET A 93 -1.18 9.86 1.17
C MET A 93 -2.21 10.63 1.99
N THR A 94 -2.29 10.36 3.30
CA THR A 94 -3.41 10.82 4.14
C THR A 94 -2.93 11.39 5.47
N GLN A 95 -3.72 12.29 6.07
CA GLN A 95 -3.44 12.74 7.45
C GLN A 95 -4.03 11.78 8.49
N THR A 96 -5.20 11.23 8.18
CA THR A 96 -5.92 10.27 9.00
C THR A 96 -6.58 9.27 8.06
N TYR A 97 -6.67 8.03 8.52
CA TYR A 97 -7.19 6.94 7.72
C TYR A 97 -7.81 5.87 8.61
N SER A 98 -8.86 5.23 8.12
CA SER A 98 -9.47 4.06 8.75
C SER A 98 -9.94 3.11 7.66
N PHE A 99 -9.64 1.82 7.80
CA PHE A 99 -10.11 0.83 6.83
C PHE A 99 -11.65 0.69 6.90
N PRO A 100 -12.31 0.51 5.75
CA PRO A 100 -13.78 0.43 5.70
C PRO A 100 -14.33 -0.79 6.45
N TRP A 101 -13.52 -1.84 6.61
CA TRP A 101 -13.88 -3.05 7.35
C TRP A 101 -13.57 -2.99 8.85
N SER A 102 -12.87 -1.96 9.35
CA SER A 102 -12.58 -1.80 10.78
C SER A 102 -13.79 -1.33 11.60
N GLY A 103 -14.88 -0.95 10.94
CA GLY A 103 -16.06 -0.37 11.57
C GLY A 103 -15.80 1.05 12.07
N GLY A 104 -16.66 1.54 12.97
CA GLY A 104 -16.50 2.86 13.61
C GLY A 104 -16.95 4.06 12.77
N GLY A 105 -17.19 3.86 11.47
CA GLY A 105 -17.86 4.83 10.61
C GLY A 105 -19.29 5.14 11.06
N MET A 106 -19.83 6.28 10.63
CA MET A 106 -21.19 6.70 10.91
C MET A 106 -22.04 6.59 9.65
N ARG A 107 -23.21 5.95 9.76
CA ARG A 107 -24.21 5.90 8.69
C ARG A 107 -25.48 6.61 9.14
N VAL A 108 -25.96 7.54 8.33
CA VAL A 108 -27.30 8.11 8.49
C VAL A 108 -28.31 7.05 8.06
N THR A 109 -29.09 6.54 9.02
CA THR A 109 -30.12 5.52 8.76
C THR A 109 -31.47 6.14 8.43
N ASP A 110 -31.67 7.40 8.81
CA ASP A 110 -32.86 8.17 8.52
C ASP A 110 -32.47 9.64 8.34
N VAL A 111 -32.67 10.15 7.12
CA VAL A 111 -32.30 11.50 6.72
C VAL A 111 -33.23 12.56 7.33
N GLU A 112 -34.49 12.20 7.62
CA GLU A 112 -35.48 13.14 8.18
C GLU A 112 -35.33 13.29 9.70
N SER A 113 -35.04 12.20 10.42
CA SER A 113 -34.79 12.26 11.87
C SER A 113 -33.33 12.52 12.26
N GLY A 114 -32.41 12.46 11.30
CA GLY A 114 -30.97 12.61 11.55
C GLY A 114 -30.37 11.48 12.38
N LYS A 115 -31.03 10.31 12.44
CA LYS A 115 -30.55 9.16 13.21
C LYS A 115 -29.27 8.62 12.59
N ILE A 116 -28.21 8.60 13.39
CA ILE A 116 -26.89 8.08 13.02
C ILE A 116 -26.64 6.78 13.78
N GLU A 117 -26.21 5.74 13.06
CA GLU A 117 -25.75 4.49 13.66
C GLU A 117 -24.27 4.27 13.36
N LYS A 118 -23.55 3.67 14.32
CA LYS A 118 -22.18 3.23 14.13
C LYS A 118 -22.16 1.95 13.30
N ILE A 119 -21.31 1.93 12.29
CA ILE A 119 -21.11 0.76 11.45
C ILE A 119 -20.26 -0.24 12.26
N PRO A 120 -20.73 -1.48 12.47
CA PRO A 120 -19.95 -2.50 13.15
C PRO A 120 -18.74 -2.91 12.28
N PRO A 121 -17.67 -3.44 12.90
CA PRO A 121 -16.58 -4.05 12.15
C PRO A 121 -17.07 -5.21 11.28
N ASP A 122 -16.47 -5.36 10.11
CA ASP A 122 -16.73 -6.48 9.21
C ASP A 122 -15.88 -7.67 9.64
N ASN A 123 -16.53 -8.72 10.17
CA ASN A 123 -15.88 -9.90 10.71
C ASN A 123 -15.67 -11.02 9.68
N ARG A 124 -15.99 -10.78 8.40
CA ARG A 124 -15.70 -11.74 7.32
C ARG A 124 -14.20 -11.97 7.20
N SER A 125 -13.83 -13.09 6.58
CA SER A 125 -12.42 -13.39 6.32
C SER A 125 -11.80 -12.37 5.36
N ALA A 126 -10.47 -12.22 5.43
CA ALA A 126 -9.74 -11.32 4.53
C ALA A 126 -9.95 -11.70 3.05
N GLU A 127 -10.06 -13.00 2.76
CA GLU A 127 -10.33 -13.51 1.42
C GLU A 127 -11.70 -13.11 0.88
N GLU A 128 -12.75 -13.21 1.70
CA GLU A 128 -14.10 -12.81 1.31
C GLU A 128 -14.16 -11.30 1.01
N ILE A 129 -13.58 -10.47 1.88
CA ILE A 129 -13.55 -9.01 1.67
C ILE A 129 -12.75 -8.65 0.42
N ALA A 130 -11.59 -9.27 0.21
CA ALA A 130 -10.78 -9.05 -0.98
C ALA A 130 -11.52 -9.43 -2.27
N MET A 131 -12.26 -10.54 -2.26
CA MET A 131 -13.07 -10.96 -3.41
C MET A 131 -14.16 -9.94 -3.73
N ASP A 132 -14.86 -9.43 -2.72
CA ASP A 132 -15.89 -8.41 -2.90
C ASP A 132 -15.32 -7.13 -3.48
N ILE A 133 -14.17 -6.66 -2.97
CA ILE A 133 -13.48 -5.47 -3.49
C ILE A 133 -13.10 -5.66 -4.96
N PHE A 134 -12.51 -6.80 -5.31
CA PHE A 134 -12.13 -7.12 -6.69
C PHE A 134 -13.33 -7.14 -7.65
N ASN A 135 -14.51 -7.53 -7.17
CA ASN A 135 -15.73 -7.58 -7.99
C ASN A 135 -16.40 -6.21 -8.19
N ILE A 136 -15.91 -5.14 -7.55
CA ILE A 136 -16.42 -3.79 -7.75
C ILE A 136 -16.06 -3.34 -9.17
N LYS A 137 -17.08 -2.97 -9.96
CA LYS A 137 -16.86 -2.40 -11.30
C LYS A 137 -16.16 -1.05 -11.19
N GLN A 138 -14.98 -0.95 -11.79
CA GLN A 138 -14.30 0.32 -11.98
C GLN A 138 -14.56 0.83 -13.40
N GLU A 139 -14.73 2.14 -13.55
CA GLU A 139 -14.71 2.77 -14.86
C GLU A 139 -13.27 2.75 -15.39
N PRO A 140 -13.04 2.35 -16.65
CA PRO A 140 -11.70 2.31 -17.21
C PRO A 140 -11.14 3.74 -17.30
N GLU A 141 -10.06 3.99 -16.56
CA GLU A 141 -9.34 5.25 -16.59
C GLU A 141 -8.13 5.15 -17.53
N ASP A 142 -7.88 6.21 -18.32
CA ASP A 142 -6.76 6.28 -19.25
C ASP A 142 -5.47 6.69 -18.50
N ILE A 143 -4.94 5.75 -17.72
CA ILE A 143 -3.76 5.93 -16.85
C ILE A 143 -2.48 6.13 -17.68
N ASP A 144 -2.44 5.63 -18.92
CA ASP A 144 -1.26 5.64 -19.79
C ASP A 144 -0.72 7.07 -20.03
N LYS A 145 -1.60 8.08 -20.04
CA LYS A 145 -1.22 9.49 -20.20
C LYS A 145 -0.37 10.05 -19.05
N HIS A 146 -0.42 9.43 -17.87
CA HIS A 146 0.27 9.90 -16.68
C HIS A 146 1.55 9.09 -16.35
N LEU A 147 1.81 8.01 -17.09
CA LEU A 147 2.94 7.12 -16.86
C LEU A 147 4.21 7.48 -17.65
N GLU A 148 4.09 8.33 -18.67
CA GLU A 148 5.20 8.69 -19.57
C GLU A 148 6.41 9.26 -18.79
N PHE A 149 6.15 10.17 -17.86
CA PHE A 149 7.19 10.72 -16.98
C PHE A 149 7.93 9.61 -16.21
N TYR A 150 7.20 8.68 -15.58
CA TYR A 150 7.81 7.61 -14.78
C TYR A 150 8.58 6.60 -15.63
N LEU A 151 8.11 6.35 -16.87
CA LEU A 151 8.79 5.50 -17.84
C LEU A 151 10.14 6.08 -18.25
N GLU A 152 10.19 7.38 -18.54
CA GLU A 152 11.43 8.09 -18.87
C GLU A 152 12.44 8.10 -17.71
N HIS A 153 11.93 8.14 -16.47
CA HIS A 153 12.75 8.25 -15.26
C HIS A 153 12.94 6.92 -14.52
N LYS A 154 12.57 5.78 -15.12
CA LYS A 154 12.55 4.46 -14.46
C LYS A 154 13.88 4.06 -13.80
N GLN A 155 15.01 4.51 -14.33
CA GLN A 155 16.35 4.23 -13.79
C GLN A 155 16.57 4.80 -12.38
N TYR A 156 15.79 5.82 -11.99
CA TYR A 156 15.85 6.46 -10.69
C TYR A 156 14.83 5.92 -9.69
N LEU A 157 13.93 5.02 -10.12
CA LEU A 157 12.92 4.43 -9.24
C LEU A 157 13.57 3.38 -8.32
N LYS A 158 13.24 3.43 -7.03
CA LYS A 158 13.71 2.47 -6.04
C LYS A 158 13.17 1.06 -6.34
N GLY A 159 13.98 0.03 -6.12
CA GLY A 159 13.62 -1.38 -6.35
C GLY A 159 13.48 -1.80 -7.81
N ILE A 160 13.58 -0.86 -8.76
CA ILE A 160 13.37 -1.09 -10.20
C ILE A 160 14.56 -0.58 -11.02
N GLY A 161 14.99 0.64 -10.74
CA GLY A 161 16.08 1.32 -11.44
C GLY A 161 17.46 1.01 -10.84
N ASN A 162 18.50 1.25 -11.63
CA ASN A 162 19.90 1.01 -11.28
C ASN A 162 20.65 2.26 -10.78
N SER A 163 20.00 3.42 -10.79
CA SER A 163 20.57 4.72 -10.40
C SER A 163 20.01 5.23 -9.07
N SER A 164 19.33 4.37 -8.30
CA SER A 164 18.84 4.67 -6.96
C SER A 164 19.78 4.11 -5.89
N GLY A 165 19.74 4.69 -4.68
CA GLY A 165 20.52 4.17 -3.54
C GLY A 165 20.04 2.80 -3.10
N ASP A 166 20.80 2.12 -2.24
CA ASP A 166 20.52 0.76 -1.75
C ASP A 166 19.52 0.70 -0.58
N LYS A 167 18.93 1.84 -0.20
CA LYS A 167 18.07 1.97 0.98
C LYS A 167 16.74 2.67 0.71
N ARG A 168 15.70 2.14 1.34
CA ARG A 168 14.43 2.82 1.61
C ARG A 168 14.60 3.62 2.89
N TYR A 169 15.12 4.85 2.75
CA TYR A 169 15.31 5.74 3.89
C TYR A 169 14.02 5.97 4.67
N ASN A 170 14.14 6.05 5.99
CA ASN A 170 13.04 6.37 6.89
C ASN A 170 12.45 7.73 6.52
N PHE A 171 11.12 7.83 6.55
CA PHE A 171 10.46 9.13 6.53
C PHE A 171 10.37 9.62 7.98
N MET A 172 11.17 10.65 8.28
CA MET A 172 11.18 11.32 9.58
C MET A 172 10.40 12.62 9.47
N ILE A 173 9.45 12.86 10.37
CA ILE A 173 8.63 14.10 10.39
C ILE A 173 9.40 15.28 11.01
N GLU A 174 10.73 15.18 11.16
CA GLU A 174 11.52 16.33 11.62
C GLU A 174 11.49 17.42 10.54
N SER A 175 10.54 18.34 10.71
CA SER A 175 10.43 19.55 9.92
C SER A 175 11.76 20.32 10.01
N PRO A 176 12.36 20.74 8.88
CA PRO A 176 13.54 21.61 8.89
C PRO A 176 13.22 22.99 9.48
N VAL A 177 11.94 23.29 9.70
CA VAL A 177 11.44 24.45 10.44
C VAL A 177 10.99 23.95 11.83
N PRO A 178 11.52 24.47 12.95
CA PRO A 178 11.04 24.09 14.27
C PRO A 178 9.55 24.43 14.38
N GLY A 179 8.70 23.41 14.22
CA GLY A 179 7.26 23.54 14.30
C GLY A 179 6.82 23.54 15.76
N SER A 180 6.26 24.65 16.21
CA SER A 180 5.61 24.76 17.52
C SER A 180 4.47 23.75 17.60
N TYR A 181 4.56 22.82 18.55
CA TYR A 181 3.44 21.95 18.94
C TYR A 181 2.28 22.82 19.43
N PHE A 182 1.11 22.69 18.79
CA PHE A 182 -0.15 23.12 19.37
C PHE A 182 -0.84 21.87 19.92
N GLY A 183 -0.63 21.65 21.22
CA GLY A 183 -1.42 20.68 22.01
C GLY A 183 -2.77 21.25 22.42
#